data_AF-A0A966Y5T4-F1
#
_entry.id   AF-A0A966Y5T4-F1
#
_cell.length_a   1.000
_cell.length_b   1.000
_cell.length_c   1.000
_cell.angle_alpha   90.00
_cell.angle_beta   90.00
_cell.angle_gamma   90.00
#
_symmetry.space_group_name_H-M   'P 1'
#
loop_
_entity.id
_entity.type
_entity.pdbx_description
1 polymer ?
#
loop_
_entity_poly.entity_id
_entity_poly.type
_entity_poly.pdbx_seq_one_letter_code
_entity_poly.pdbx_strand_id
1 'polypeptide(L)'
;MTDPAAGYDAGDRTHVSERQKRRRLQSQREDEDLVWLMNQREGRRFVWRLLKSCHLYESSFTGTSATFFREGERNVGLQVLADITRLCPELYARMAGEPQKES
;
A
#
# COMPACT_ATOMS: atom_id res chain seq x y z
N MET A 1 15.11 15.14 37.79
CA MET A 1 15.30 14.25 36.64
C MET A 1 14.02 13.43 36.53
N THR A 2 13.05 13.93 35.76
CA THR A 2 11.70 13.37 35.69
C THR A 2 11.71 12.26 34.65
N ASP A 3 11.35 11.05 35.06
CA ASP A 3 11.33 9.85 34.24
C ASP A 3 10.30 10.01 33.08
N PRO A 4 10.72 9.96 31.80
CA PRO A 4 9.82 10.12 30.66
C PRO A 4 8.85 8.93 30.45
N ALA A 5 8.91 7.90 31.27
CA ALA A 5 7.96 6.79 31.26
C ALA A 5 6.67 7.03 32.08
N ALA A 6 6.57 8.14 32.82
CA ALA A 6 5.48 8.39 33.78
C ALA A 6 4.11 8.80 33.19
N GLY A 7 3.92 8.72 31.86
CA GLY A 7 2.71 9.22 31.18
C GLY A 7 1.99 8.22 30.27
N TYR A 8 2.38 6.94 30.25
CA TYR A 8 1.73 5.93 29.42
C TYR A 8 0.75 5.10 30.23
N ASP A 9 -0.50 5.56 30.33
CA ASP A 9 -1.61 4.78 30.88
C ASP A 9 -2.38 4.10 29.73
N ALA A 10 -2.15 2.79 29.56
CA ALA A 10 -2.85 1.97 28.57
C ALA A 10 -4.36 1.81 28.86
N GLY A 11 -4.82 2.22 30.04
CA GLY A 11 -6.21 2.19 30.51
C GLY A 11 -6.96 3.53 30.37
N ASP A 12 -6.29 4.63 30.04
CA ASP A 12 -6.96 5.92 29.86
C ASP A 12 -7.73 5.96 28.52
N ARG A 13 -9.06 5.91 28.64
CA ARG A 13 -10.01 5.91 27.52
C ARG A 13 -9.84 7.14 26.61
N THR A 14 -9.37 8.26 27.14
CA THR A 14 -9.13 9.49 26.35
C THR A 14 -7.93 9.33 25.44
N HIS A 15 -6.79 8.87 25.97
CA HIS A 15 -5.59 8.60 25.18
C HIS A 15 -5.81 7.51 24.11
N VAL A 16 -6.58 6.46 24.42
CA VAL A 16 -6.95 5.41 23.44
C VAL A 16 -7.82 5.99 22.32
N SER A 17 -8.82 6.82 22.66
CA SER A 17 -9.72 7.46 21.69
C SER A 17 -8.97 8.41 20.74
N GLU A 18 -8.07 9.24 21.27
CA GLU A 18 -7.26 10.16 20.45
C GLU A 18 -6.33 9.41 19.50
N ARG A 19 -5.71 8.31 19.96
CA ARG A 19 -4.89 7.43 19.12
C ARG A 19 -5.69 6.80 17.99
N GLN A 20 -6.91 6.33 18.28
CA GLN A 20 -7.82 5.77 17.27
C GLN A 20 -8.22 6.84 16.25
N LYS A 21 -8.59 8.04 16.70
CA LYS A 21 -8.96 9.16 15.82
C LYS A 21 -7.80 9.55 14.90
N ARG A 22 -6.57 9.67 15.44
CA ARG A 22 -5.37 9.95 14.65
C ARG A 22 -5.08 8.88 13.61
N ARG A 23 -5.20 7.60 13.98
CA ARG A 23 -5.02 6.48 13.04
C ARG A 23 -6.04 6.52 11.91
N ARG A 24 -7.29 6.81 12.22
CA ARG A 24 -8.36 6.95 11.21
C ARG A 24 -8.09 8.10 10.25
N LEU A 25 -7.70 9.27 10.76
CA LEU A 25 -7.39 10.43 9.93
C LEU A 25 -6.17 10.15 9.03
N GLN A 26 -5.16 9.46 9.55
CA GLN A 26 -4.00 9.07 8.76
C GLN A 26 -4.38 8.11 7.63
N SER A 27 -5.17 7.07 7.93
CA SER A 27 -5.66 6.13 6.92
C SER A 27 -6.53 6.80 5.86
N GLN A 28 -7.35 7.79 6.22
CA GLN A 28 -8.13 8.56 5.26
C GLN A 28 -7.24 9.36 4.30
N ARG A 29 -6.17 9.98 4.82
CA ARG A 29 -5.20 10.70 3.99
C ARG A 29 -4.47 9.77 3.05
N GLU A 30 -4.04 8.60 3.52
CA GLU A 30 -3.39 7.58 2.69
C GLU A 30 -4.30 7.10 1.56
N ASP A 31 -5.58 6.87 1.85
CA ASP A 31 -6.59 6.53 0.84
C ASP A 31 -6.76 7.66 -0.20
N GLU A 32 -6.88 8.92 0.26
CA GLU A 32 -7.01 10.10 -0.60
C GLU A 32 -5.77 10.30 -1.50
N ASP A 33 -4.57 10.14 -0.94
CA ASP A 33 -3.30 10.26 -1.65
C ASP A 33 -3.16 9.19 -2.75
N LEU A 34 -3.55 7.95 -2.45
CA LEU A 34 -3.54 6.87 -3.43
C LEU A 34 -4.55 7.12 -4.57
N VAL A 35 -5.76 7.56 -4.25
CA VAL A 35 -6.76 7.94 -5.26
C VAL A 35 -6.24 9.10 -6.12
N TRP A 36 -5.64 10.11 -5.51
CA TRP A 36 -5.05 11.24 -6.23
C TRP A 36 -3.95 10.77 -7.19
N LEU A 37 -3.06 9.89 -6.73
CA LEU A 37 -1.98 9.30 -7.52
C LEU A 37 -2.54 8.52 -8.72
N MET A 38 -3.54 7.65 -8.51
CA MET A 38 -4.14 6.82 -9.56
C MET A 38 -4.91 7.64 -10.61
N ASN A 39 -5.38 8.84 -10.26
CA ASN A 39 -5.98 9.75 -11.22
C ASN A 39 -4.95 10.31 -12.21
N GLN A 40 -3.68 10.43 -11.82
CA GLN A 40 -2.61 10.89 -12.71
C GLN A 40 -2.13 9.76 -13.64
N ARG A 41 -1.93 10.06 -14.92
CA ARG A 41 -1.41 9.07 -15.89
C ARG A 41 -0.01 8.60 -15.52
N GLU A 42 0.84 9.53 -15.09
CA GLU A 42 2.20 9.27 -14.61
C GLU A 42 2.18 8.44 -13.33
N GLY A 43 1.17 8.68 -12.46
CA GLY A 43 0.95 7.90 -11.25
C GLY A 43 0.60 6.45 -11.56
N ARG A 44 -0.32 6.20 -12.49
CA ARG A 44 -0.62 4.83 -12.98
C ARG A 44 0.61 4.16 -13.59
N ARG A 45 1.42 4.87 -14.37
CA ARG A 45 2.69 4.34 -14.91
C ARG A 45 3.65 3.92 -13.78
N PHE A 46 3.80 4.76 -12.75
CA PHE A 46 4.62 4.44 -11.59
C PHE A 46 4.09 3.20 -10.85
N VAL A 47 2.80 3.18 -10.53
CA VAL A 47 2.15 2.07 -9.82
C VAL A 47 2.25 0.77 -10.61
N TRP A 48 2.05 0.80 -11.92
CA TRP A 48 2.20 -0.39 -12.75
C TRP A 48 3.62 -0.96 -12.70
N ARG A 49 4.65 -0.10 -12.82
CA ARG A 49 6.04 -0.50 -12.64
C ARG A 49 6.31 -1.09 -11.26
N LEU A 50 5.74 -0.50 -10.20
CA LEU A 50 5.84 -1.02 -8.84
C LEU A 50 5.26 -2.44 -8.74
N LEU A 51 4.02 -2.64 -9.22
CA LEU A 51 3.38 -3.97 -9.22
C LEU A 51 4.18 -5.00 -10.02
N LYS A 52 4.78 -4.61 -11.15
CA LYS A 52 5.70 -5.49 -11.89
C LYS A 52 6.96 -5.84 -11.10
N SER A 53 7.58 -4.85 -10.42
CA SER A 53 8.76 -5.11 -9.59
C SER A 53 8.45 -6.03 -8.39
N CYS A 54 7.19 -6.08 -7.95
CA CYS A 54 6.70 -7.04 -6.96
C CYS A 54 6.30 -8.40 -7.57
N HIS A 55 6.67 -8.71 -8.82
CA HIS A 55 6.41 -9.99 -9.48
C HIS A 55 4.91 -10.38 -9.55
N LEU A 56 3.99 -9.41 -9.53
CA LEU A 56 2.55 -9.69 -9.43
C LEU A 56 1.98 -10.49 -10.61
N TYR A 57 2.61 -10.37 -11.78
CA TYR A 57 2.15 -10.97 -13.04
C TYR A 57 3.05 -12.10 -13.54
N GLU A 58 3.93 -12.61 -12.66
CA GLU A 58 4.89 -13.66 -12.96
C GLU A 58 4.75 -14.81 -11.95
N SER A 59 5.23 -16.01 -12.31
CA SER A 59 5.31 -17.12 -11.36
C SER A 59 6.51 -16.94 -10.44
N SER A 60 6.29 -16.99 -9.13
CA SER A 60 7.36 -16.92 -8.14
C SER A 60 8.09 -18.24 -7.95
N PHE A 61 7.53 -19.36 -8.41
CA PHE A 61 8.09 -20.69 -8.17
C PHE A 61 9.38 -20.90 -8.98
N THR A 62 10.49 -21.01 -8.26
CA THR A 62 11.83 -21.30 -8.78
C THR A 62 12.34 -22.69 -8.39
N GLY A 63 11.67 -23.38 -7.46
CA GLY A 63 12.16 -24.62 -6.86
C GLY A 63 13.28 -24.44 -5.83
N THR A 64 13.58 -23.19 -5.44
CA THR A 64 14.64 -22.83 -4.48
C THR A 64 14.13 -21.80 -3.47
N SER A 65 14.97 -21.41 -2.50
CA SER A 65 14.65 -20.36 -1.53
C SER A 65 14.29 -19.01 -2.15
N ALA A 66 14.68 -18.76 -3.40
CA ALA A 66 14.27 -17.57 -4.16
C ALA A 66 12.74 -17.48 -4.32
N THR A 67 12.02 -18.61 -4.26
CA THR A 67 10.55 -18.62 -4.26
C THR A 67 9.99 -17.85 -3.07
N PHE A 68 10.50 -18.12 -1.86
CA PHE A 68 10.02 -17.44 -0.65
C PHE A 68 10.33 -15.94 -0.66
N PHE A 69 11.49 -15.57 -1.19
CA PHE A 69 11.86 -14.17 -1.33
C PHE A 69 10.91 -13.43 -2.28
N ARG A 70 10.66 -13.99 -3.47
CA ARG A 70 9.73 -13.43 -4.46
C ARG A 70 8.30 -13.37 -3.95
N GLU A 71 7.85 -14.37 -3.18
CA GLU A 71 6.53 -14.32 -2.53
C GLU A 71 6.44 -13.22 -1.46
N GLY A 72 7.55 -12.91 -0.78
CA GLY A 72 7.66 -11.75 0.11
C GLY A 72 7.48 -10.42 -0.65
N GLU A 73 8.17 -10.26 -1.78
CA GLU A 73 8.01 -9.09 -2.67
C GLU A 73 6.59 -9.00 -3.23
N ARG A 74 6.03 -10.13 -3.64
CA ARG A 74 4.65 -10.24 -4.13
C ARG A 74 3.64 -9.83 -3.09
N ASN A 75 3.83 -10.19 -1.83
CA ASN A 75 2.94 -9.79 -0.74
C ASN A 75 2.85 -8.26 -0.59
N VAL A 76 3.96 -7.53 -0.79
CA VAL A 76 3.95 -6.06 -0.80
C VAL A 76 3.09 -5.55 -1.97
N GLY A 77 3.29 -6.11 -3.17
CA GLY A 77 2.48 -5.75 -4.33
C GLY A 77 0.98 -6.08 -4.16
N LEU A 78 0.65 -7.18 -3.48
CA LEU A 78 -0.72 -7.57 -3.19
C LEU A 78 -1.42 -6.60 -2.22
N GLN A 79 -0.71 -6.06 -1.24
CA GLN A 79 -1.25 -5.03 -0.34
C GLN A 79 -1.62 -3.77 -1.12
N VAL A 80 -0.71 -3.29 -1.97
CA VAL A 80 -0.97 -2.12 -2.83
C VAL A 80 -2.12 -2.39 -3.80
N LEU A 81 -2.17 -3.58 -4.43
CA LEU A 81 -3.27 -3.95 -5.31
C LEU A 81 -4.61 -4.00 -4.56
N ALA A 82 -4.63 -4.53 -3.33
CA ALA A 82 -5.84 -4.57 -2.51
C ALA A 82 -6.39 -3.16 -2.23
N ASP A 83 -5.52 -2.20 -1.90
CA ASP A 83 -5.93 -0.81 -1.70
C ASP A 83 -6.44 -0.15 -2.98
N ILE A 84 -5.75 -0.34 -4.10
CA ILE A 84 -6.18 0.21 -5.39
C ILE A 84 -7.55 -0.37 -5.78
N THR A 85 -7.73 -1.69 -5.68
CA THR A 85 -9.00 -2.34 -6.06
C THR A 85 -10.15 -1.97 -5.13
N ARG A 86 -9.87 -1.69 -3.85
CA ARG A 86 -10.85 -1.18 -2.89
C ARG A 86 -11.25 0.28 -3.18
N LEU A 87 -10.29 1.14 -3.53
CA LEU A 87 -10.49 2.59 -3.60
C LEU A 87 -10.86 3.11 -4.99
N CYS A 88 -10.30 2.53 -6.05
CA CYS A 88 -10.45 3.02 -7.42
C CYS A 88 -10.35 1.88 -8.46
N PRO A 89 -11.25 0.87 -8.40
CA PRO A 89 -11.21 -0.31 -9.29
C PRO A 89 -11.29 0.03 -10.78
N GLU A 90 -12.00 1.09 -11.15
CA GLU A 90 -12.07 1.60 -12.53
C GLU A 90 -10.74 2.17 -13.03
N LEU A 91 -9.96 2.82 -12.15
CA LEU A 91 -8.63 3.33 -12.48
C LEU A 91 -7.61 2.20 -12.59
N TYR A 92 -7.78 1.12 -11.81
CA TYR A 92 -7.00 -0.11 -12.01
C TYR A 92 -7.27 -0.73 -13.38
N ALA A 93 -8.54 -0.90 -13.76
CA ALA A 93 -8.91 -1.45 -15.07
C ALA A 93 -8.34 -0.59 -16.22
N ARG A 94 -8.40 0.74 -16.06
CA ARG A 94 -7.77 1.69 -17.00
C ARG A 94 -6.27 1.48 -17.09
N MET A 95 -5.56 1.46 -15.96
CA MET A 95 -4.10 1.24 -15.90
C MET A 95 -3.70 -0.07 -16.61
N ALA A 96 -4.44 -1.16 -16.37
CA ALA A 96 -4.15 -2.46 -16.96
C ALA A 96 -4.31 -2.48 -18.49
N GLY A 97 -5.18 -1.63 -19.04
CA GLY A 97 -5.38 -1.46 -20.48
C GLY A 97 -4.45 -0.43 -21.15
N GLU A 98 -3.66 0.32 -20.38
CA GLU A 98 -2.74 1.32 -20.94
C GLU A 98 -1.58 0.64 -21.70
N PRO A 99 -1.08 1.26 -22.79
CA PRO A 99 0.05 0.72 -23.52
C PRO A 99 1.31 0.71 -22.64
N GLN A 100 1.93 -0.46 -22.56
CA GLN A 100 3.07 -0.74 -21.68
C GLN A 100 4.43 -0.45 -22.32
N LYS A 101 4.44 0.19 -23.50
CA LYS A 101 5.66 0.61 -24.19
C LYS A 101 6.11 1.96 -23.62
N GLU A 102 7.16 1.94 -22.82
CA GLU A 102 7.99 3.11 -22.60
C GLU A 102 8.84 3.30 -23.89
N SER A 103 8.71 4.45 -24.56
CA SER A 103 9.65 4.87 -25.60
C SER A 103 11.02 5.18 -25.02
#